data_AF-A0A538PM06-F1
#
_entry.id   AF-A0A538PM06-F1
#
_cell.length_a   1.000
_cell.length_b   1.000
_cell.length_c   1.000
_cell.angle_alpha   90.00
_cell.angle_beta   90.00
_cell.angle_gamma   90.00
#
_symmetry.space_group_name_H-M   'P 1'
#
loop_
_entity.id
_entity.type
_entity.pdbx_description
1 polymer ?
#
loop_
_entity_poly.entity_id
_entity_poly.type
_entity_poly.pdbx_seq_one_letter_code
_entity_poly.pdbx_strand_id
1 'polypeptide(L)'
;MTNVVFTRCAQPHLTARRISTYTVLGLTSYAFANLACALLANRWELSLGERLVAFFTPALAFIAVVAISKVLVGHERIVFYQTTVASVVCVIVLGLLIGACIARLLDLVVVGIGIFLVFGRLGCHAVACCHGTLGRGVTYGPPHVAIGFWSRWSGRALWPVQLIEATASGALVLVALAGSAEPGRAALIYALGYAAVRFVLELFRGDGARPYTLGLSQAQWMAVATAIACAVWRPSCVTGGLAAVLGTAAGALVLWRHRRELLFPPHLFELDRALHAAGDGQRHTTSLGVAVSCHILPDGRADSIFSSNHRCWSEAMVRRLAHQLWPAFELVPGRMAGVLHVLIEPGKVGLSTPAPGTPPAPDPAPPASAALEHQR
;
A
#
# COMPACT_ATOMS: atom_id res chain seq x y z
N MET A 1 -12.09 13.40 11.71
CA MET A 1 -10.69 12.97 11.88
C MET A 1 -10.57 11.50 11.50
N THR A 2 -9.78 11.20 10.47
CA THR A 2 -9.47 9.84 9.98
C THR A 2 -8.78 9.04 11.08
N ASN A 3 -9.49 8.12 11.73
CA ASN A 3 -8.88 7.08 12.54
C ASN A 3 -8.03 6.21 11.61
N VAL A 4 -6.73 6.48 11.59
CA VAL A 4 -5.75 5.80 10.75
C VAL A 4 -5.59 4.38 11.27
N VAL A 5 -6.29 3.46 10.61
CA VAL A 5 -6.33 2.00 10.82
C VAL A 5 -4.93 1.34 10.84
N PHE A 6 -3.89 2.02 10.34
CA PHE A 6 -2.53 1.46 10.24
C PHE A 6 -1.87 1.11 11.58
N THR A 7 -2.23 1.74 12.70
CA THR A 7 -1.60 1.44 14.01
C THR A 7 -2.04 0.09 14.60
N ARG A 8 -3.22 -0.43 14.24
CA ARG A 8 -3.69 -1.75 14.73
C ARG A 8 -3.02 -2.92 14.04
N CYS A 9 -2.63 -2.76 12.76
CA CYS A 9 -1.89 -3.77 12.02
C CYS A 9 -0.47 -4.04 12.57
N ALA A 10 0.03 -3.23 13.52
CA ALA A 10 1.37 -3.39 14.09
C ALA A 10 1.43 -4.37 15.30
N GLN A 11 0.31 -4.97 15.72
CA GLN A 11 0.25 -5.83 16.92
C GLN A 11 -0.18 -7.31 16.72
N PRO A 12 0.26 -8.05 15.68
CA PRO A 12 0.25 -9.51 15.76
C PRO A 12 1.38 -9.98 16.70
N HIS A 13 1.03 -10.55 17.84
CA HIS A 13 1.99 -11.08 18.80
C HIS A 13 2.34 -12.54 18.47
N LEU A 14 3.62 -12.86 18.26
CA LEU A 14 4.08 -14.23 17.93
C LEU A 14 4.28 -15.13 19.15
N THR A 15 4.35 -14.57 20.35
CA THR A 15 4.71 -15.30 21.57
C THR A 15 3.80 -14.94 22.74
N ALA A 16 3.72 -15.81 23.74
CA ALA A 16 3.07 -15.53 25.02
C ALA A 16 3.61 -14.26 25.71
N ARG A 17 4.80 -13.79 25.31
CA ARG A 17 5.44 -12.54 25.75
C ARG A 17 5.04 -11.29 24.95
N ARG A 18 4.01 -11.34 24.10
CA ARG A 18 3.48 -10.19 23.33
C ARG A 18 4.52 -9.45 22.47
N ILE A 19 5.49 -10.15 21.88
CA ILE A 19 6.44 -9.52 20.95
C ILE A 19 5.80 -9.38 19.57
N SER A 20 5.81 -8.17 18.99
CA SER A 20 5.25 -7.90 17.65
C SER A 20 6.02 -8.63 16.56
N THR A 21 5.30 -9.24 15.62
CA THR A 21 5.85 -9.86 14.40
C THR A 21 6.75 -8.89 13.64
N TYR A 22 6.36 -7.61 13.56
CA TYR A 22 7.16 -6.58 12.91
C TYR A 22 8.50 -6.33 13.60
N THR A 23 8.54 -6.38 14.93
CA THR A 23 9.78 -6.20 15.68
C THR A 23 10.74 -7.35 15.43
N VAL A 24 10.26 -8.59 15.47
CA VAL A 24 11.08 -9.78 15.19
C VAL A 24 11.63 -9.72 13.77
N LEU A 25 10.75 -9.57 12.77
CA LEU A 25 11.16 -9.50 11.36
C LEU A 25 12.06 -8.30 11.07
N GLY A 26 11.81 -7.16 11.72
CA GLY A 26 12.64 -5.97 11.62
C GLY A 26 14.06 -6.21 12.13
N LEU A 27 14.21 -6.75 13.34
CA LEU A 27 15.52 -7.09 13.92
C LEU A 27 16.25 -8.17 13.12
N THR A 28 15.54 -9.21 12.69
CA THR A 28 16.08 -10.25 11.81
C THR A 28 16.58 -9.62 10.51
N SER A 29 15.79 -8.76 9.87
CA SER A 29 16.19 -8.10 8.63
C SER A 29 17.43 -7.21 8.79
N TYR A 30 17.53 -6.50 9.92
CA TYR A 30 18.69 -5.67 10.22
C TYR A 30 19.95 -6.51 10.40
N ALA A 31 19.85 -7.67 11.07
CA ALA A 31 20.97 -8.60 11.23
C ALA A 31 21.43 -9.16 9.87
N PHE A 32 20.51 -9.63 9.02
CA PHE A 32 20.84 -10.13 7.68
C PHE A 32 21.41 -9.04 6.75
N ALA A 33 20.84 -7.83 6.80
CA ALA A 33 21.33 -6.69 6.03
C ALA A 33 22.78 -6.34 6.42
N ASN A 34 23.06 -6.22 7.72
CA ASN A 34 24.42 -5.93 8.19
C ASN A 34 25.40 -7.06 7.88
N LEU A 35 24.98 -8.33 7.95
CA LEU A 35 25.83 -9.44 7.56
C LEU A 35 26.22 -9.34 6.07
N ALA A 36 25.26 -9.14 5.18
CA ALA A 36 25.52 -8.97 3.75
C ALA A 36 26.43 -7.76 3.48
N CYS A 37 26.14 -6.62 4.12
CA CYS A 37 26.94 -5.41 3.98
C CYS A 37 28.37 -5.58 4.55
N ALA A 38 28.55 -6.34 5.64
CA ALA A 38 29.86 -6.63 6.21
C ALA A 38 30.72 -7.52 5.30
N LEU A 39 30.11 -8.52 4.67
CA LEU A 39 30.80 -9.37 3.70
C LEU A 39 31.29 -8.56 2.49
N LEU A 40 30.45 -7.68 1.94
CA LEU A 40 30.82 -6.77 0.85
C LEU A 40 31.86 -5.73 1.28
N ALA A 41 31.70 -5.13 2.45
CA ALA A 41 32.63 -4.14 2.98
C ALA A 41 34.03 -4.73 3.22
N ASN A 42 34.10 -5.99 3.66
CA ASN A 42 35.36 -6.73 3.78
C ASN A 42 35.96 -7.01 2.41
N ARG A 43 35.16 -7.47 1.44
CA ARG A 43 35.63 -7.75 0.08
C ARG A 43 36.18 -6.52 -0.63
N TRP A 44 35.62 -5.34 -0.37
CA TRP A 44 36.05 -4.08 -0.98
C TRP A 44 37.03 -3.27 -0.13
N GLU A 45 37.51 -3.85 0.97
CA GLU A 45 38.46 -3.23 1.89
C GLU A 45 38.05 -1.82 2.34
N LEU A 46 36.75 -1.65 2.64
CA LEU A 46 36.22 -0.33 3.02
C LEU A 46 36.83 0.15 4.34
N SER A 47 37.06 1.46 4.42
CA SER A 47 37.52 2.15 5.62
C SER A 47 36.53 2.05 6.77
N LEU A 48 36.99 2.33 8.00
CA LEU A 48 36.11 2.38 9.17
C LEU A 48 34.97 3.41 8.97
N GLY A 49 35.28 4.58 8.42
CA GLY A 49 34.29 5.63 8.15
C GLY A 49 33.19 5.16 7.20
N GLU A 50 33.56 4.52 6.08
CA GLU A 50 32.60 3.99 5.11
C GLU A 50 31.69 2.92 5.71
N ARG A 51 32.24 2.04 6.56
CA ARG A 51 31.47 1.00 7.26
C ARG A 51 30.47 1.60 8.23
N LEU A 52 30.88 2.59 9.02
CA LEU A 52 30.01 3.28 9.97
C LEU A 52 28.85 3.98 9.27
N VAL A 53 29.13 4.68 8.16
CA VAL A 53 28.09 5.32 7.35
C VAL A 53 27.14 4.27 6.76
N ALA A 54 27.67 3.20 6.15
CA ALA A 54 26.83 2.19 5.51
C ALA A 54 25.91 1.44 6.50
N PHE A 55 26.38 1.14 7.71
CA PHE A 55 25.63 0.28 8.65
C PHE A 55 24.64 1.07 9.50
N PHE A 56 25.03 2.26 9.97
CA PHE A 56 24.22 3.00 10.94
C PHE A 56 23.37 4.08 10.31
N THR A 57 23.86 4.78 9.28
CA THR A 57 23.12 5.91 8.69
C THR A 57 21.74 5.54 8.16
N PRO A 58 21.53 4.42 7.43
CA PRO A 58 20.20 4.07 6.94
C PRO A 58 19.19 3.84 8.08
N ALA A 59 19.61 3.14 9.14
CA ALA A 59 18.76 2.83 10.29
C ALA A 59 18.45 4.09 11.12
N LEU A 60 19.44 4.95 11.36
CA LEU A 60 19.25 6.21 12.06
C LEU A 60 18.34 7.16 11.27
N ALA A 61 18.53 7.27 9.96
CA ALA A 61 17.66 8.06 9.09
C ALA A 61 16.22 7.52 9.11
N PHE A 62 16.04 6.20 9.08
CA PHE A 62 14.72 5.58 9.21
C PHE A 62 14.05 5.96 10.53
N ILE A 63 14.74 5.77 11.65
CA ILE A 63 14.22 6.09 13.00
C ILE A 63 13.89 7.59 13.09
N ALA A 64 14.78 8.46 12.61
CA ALA A 64 14.59 9.91 12.64
C ALA A 64 13.35 10.33 11.84
N VAL A 65 13.19 9.84 10.61
CA VAL A 65 12.01 10.15 9.78
C VAL A 65 10.72 9.67 10.44
N VAL A 66 10.71 8.47 11.02
CA VAL A 66 9.53 7.94 11.72
C VAL A 66 9.22 8.76 12.97
N ALA A 67 10.24 9.11 13.77
CA ALA A 67 10.08 9.93 14.97
C ALA A 67 9.55 11.33 14.64
N ILE A 68 10.14 12.01 13.65
CA ILE A 68 9.70 13.32 13.19
C ILE A 68 8.26 13.25 12.65
N SER A 69 7.95 12.25 11.82
CA SER A 69 6.60 12.06 11.28
C SER A 69 5.57 11.83 12.39
N LYS A 70 5.94 11.09 13.44
CA LYS A 70 5.09 10.86 14.61
C LYS A 70 4.82 12.16 15.39
N VAL A 71 5.84 13.00 15.58
CA VAL A 71 5.70 14.30 16.25
C VAL A 71 4.81 15.25 15.44
N LEU A 72 4.99 15.31 14.11
CA LEU A 72 4.25 16.23 13.25
C LEU A 72 2.79 15.81 13.02
N VAL A 73 2.55 14.51 12.85
CA VAL A 73 1.22 13.97 12.47
C VAL A 73 0.44 13.47 13.69
N GLY A 74 1.10 13.29 14.83
CA GLY A 74 0.48 12.80 16.08
C GLY A 74 0.28 11.28 16.12
N HIS A 75 0.60 10.55 15.05
CA HIS A 75 0.53 9.09 15.01
C HIS A 75 1.66 8.50 14.16
N GLU A 76 1.96 7.22 14.38
CA GLU A 76 2.98 6.52 13.61
C GLU A 76 2.51 6.31 12.16
N ARG A 77 3.30 6.81 11.21
CA ARG A 77 3.08 6.64 9.78
C ARG A 77 4.39 6.26 9.12
N ILE A 78 4.51 5.00 8.72
CA ILE A 78 5.69 4.48 8.04
C ILE A 78 5.42 4.47 6.53
N VAL A 79 5.90 5.49 5.82
CA VAL A 79 5.86 5.54 4.36
C VAL A 79 7.22 5.11 3.82
N PHE A 80 7.29 3.88 3.31
CA PHE A 80 8.54 3.25 2.87
C PHE A 80 9.40 4.12 1.95
N TYR A 81 8.80 4.82 0.98
CA TYR A 81 9.56 5.65 0.05
C TYR A 81 10.19 6.88 0.71
N GLN A 82 9.50 7.51 1.66
CA GLN A 82 10.03 8.69 2.34
C GLN A 82 11.25 8.31 3.17
N THR A 83 11.16 7.20 3.92
CA THR A 83 12.29 6.68 4.70
C THR A 83 13.43 6.23 3.79
N THR A 84 13.12 5.56 2.67
CA THR A 84 14.15 5.09 1.72
C THR A 84 14.92 6.23 1.08
N VAL A 85 14.22 7.25 0.57
CA VAL A 85 14.86 8.43 -0.04
C VAL A 85 15.71 9.16 0.99
N ALA A 86 15.21 9.37 2.21
CA ALA A 86 15.97 10.00 3.28
C ALA A 86 17.24 9.21 3.64
N SER A 87 17.15 7.88 3.81
CA SER A 87 18.31 7.03 4.08
C SER A 87 19.36 7.13 2.97
N VAL A 88 18.95 7.08 1.69
CA VAL A 88 19.87 7.21 0.55
C VAL A 88 20.53 8.59 0.51
N VAL A 89 19.76 9.67 0.69
CA VAL A 89 20.29 11.04 0.69
C VAL A 89 21.29 11.24 1.85
N CYS A 90 20.95 10.81 3.07
CA CYS A 90 21.86 10.91 4.21
C CYS A 90 23.18 10.16 3.97
N VAL A 91 23.12 8.97 3.35
CA VAL A 91 24.33 8.20 3.01
C VAL A 91 25.17 8.92 1.96
N ILE A 92 24.55 9.51 0.93
CA ILE A 92 25.27 10.29 -0.08
C ILE A 92 25.97 11.48 0.59
N VAL A 93 25.24 12.26 1.40
CA VAL A 93 25.78 13.45 2.07
C VAL A 93 26.94 13.08 2.99
N LEU A 94 26.76 12.12 3.90
CA LEU A 94 27.82 11.72 4.83
C LEU A 94 28.99 11.06 4.11
N GLY A 95 28.73 10.26 3.07
CA GLY A 95 29.75 9.67 2.22
C GLY A 95 30.62 10.72 1.54
N LEU A 96 30.02 11.80 1.03
CA LEU A 96 30.74 12.91 0.41
C LEU A 96 31.63 13.64 1.43
N LEU A 97 31.12 13.84 2.66
CA LEU A 97 31.88 14.50 3.74
C LEU A 97 33.13 13.73 4.16
N ILE A 98 33.13 12.41 4.06
CA ILE A 98 34.28 11.55 4.41
C ILE A 98 35.14 11.16 3.19
N GLY A 99 34.85 11.71 2.00
CA GLY A 99 35.57 11.40 0.77
C GLY A 99 35.39 9.96 0.26
N ALA A 100 34.29 9.30 0.63
CA ALA A 100 34.02 7.90 0.27
C ALA A 100 33.59 7.72 -1.19
N CYS A 101 33.77 6.49 -1.70
CA CYS A 101 33.20 6.12 -2.99
C CYS A 101 31.68 5.91 -2.87
N ILE A 102 30.90 6.94 -3.24
CA ILE A 102 29.43 6.93 -3.13
C ILE A 102 28.79 5.73 -3.82
N ALA A 103 29.31 5.30 -4.98
CA ALA A 103 28.78 4.15 -5.69
C ALA A 103 28.85 2.85 -4.86
N ARG A 104 29.93 2.62 -4.12
CA ARG A 104 30.06 1.46 -3.22
C ARG A 104 29.12 1.56 -2.02
N LEU A 105 28.96 2.75 -1.45
CA LEU A 105 28.02 2.98 -0.36
C LEU A 105 26.57 2.74 -0.79
N LEU A 106 26.20 3.19 -2.00
CA LEU A 106 24.87 2.95 -2.56
C LEU A 106 24.62 1.46 -2.79
N ASP A 107 25.62 0.70 -3.26
CA ASP A 107 25.48 -0.76 -3.38
C ASP A 107 25.12 -1.42 -2.05
N LEU A 108 25.85 -1.09 -0.96
CA LEU A 108 25.57 -1.62 0.38
C LEU A 108 24.17 -1.25 0.85
N VAL A 109 23.81 0.02 0.73
CA VAL A 109 22.56 0.55 1.27
C VAL A 109 21.37 -0.01 0.52
N VAL A 110 21.43 -0.09 -0.81
CA VAL A 110 20.35 -0.64 -1.62
C VAL A 110 20.17 -2.15 -1.39
N VAL A 111 21.26 -2.91 -1.25
CA VAL A 111 21.20 -4.32 -0.85
C VAL A 111 20.56 -4.48 0.53
N GLY A 112 20.96 -3.66 1.50
CA GLY A 112 20.40 -3.66 2.85
C GLY A 112 18.90 -3.33 2.86
N ILE A 113 18.48 -2.30 2.11
CA ILE A 113 17.07 -1.95 1.91
C ILE A 113 16.31 -3.11 1.26
N GLY A 114 16.91 -3.81 0.31
CA GLY A 114 16.28 -4.95 -0.34
C GLY A 114 16.04 -6.13 0.58
N ILE A 115 17.00 -6.44 1.44
CA ILE A 115 16.83 -7.43 2.51
C ILE A 115 15.73 -6.99 3.46
N PHE A 116 15.77 -5.74 3.93
CA PHE A 116 14.73 -5.17 4.78
C PHE A 116 13.32 -5.31 4.16
N LEU A 117 13.20 -5.07 2.86
CA LEU A 117 11.94 -5.17 2.14
C LEU A 117 11.39 -6.60 2.11
N VAL A 118 12.24 -7.62 1.95
CA VAL A 118 11.80 -9.04 2.00
C VAL A 118 11.05 -9.31 3.30
N PHE A 119 11.69 -9.04 4.43
CA PHE A 119 11.09 -9.28 5.75
C PHE A 119 9.92 -8.34 6.04
N GLY A 120 10.00 -7.08 5.61
CA GLY A 120 8.91 -6.12 5.71
C GLY A 120 7.65 -6.61 4.98
N ARG A 121 7.80 -7.25 3.82
CA ARG A 121 6.67 -7.81 3.05
C ARG A 121 6.11 -9.09 3.66
N LEU A 122 6.96 -9.93 4.27
CA LEU A 122 6.48 -11.05 5.08
C LEU A 122 5.67 -10.56 6.29
N GLY A 123 6.11 -9.48 6.95
CA GLY A 123 5.35 -8.82 8.02
C GLY A 123 4.02 -8.27 7.52
N CYS A 124 4.01 -7.59 6.36
CA CYS A 124 2.76 -7.14 5.74
C CYS A 124 1.79 -8.28 5.45
N HIS A 125 2.31 -9.42 4.98
CA HIS A 125 1.51 -10.60 4.71
C HIS A 125 0.83 -11.13 5.98
N ALA A 126 1.56 -11.20 7.11
CA ALA A 126 1.06 -11.69 8.38
C ALA A 126 -0.11 -10.87 8.98
N VAL A 127 -0.25 -9.60 8.58
CA VAL A 127 -1.28 -8.69 9.12
C VAL A 127 -2.30 -8.25 8.07
N ALA A 128 -2.23 -8.84 6.88
CA ALA A 128 -3.03 -8.45 5.73
C ALA A 128 -2.95 -6.96 5.37
N CYS A 129 -1.88 -6.25 5.77
CA CYS A 129 -1.68 -4.88 5.29
C CYS A 129 -1.04 -4.93 3.91
N CYS A 130 -1.20 -3.86 3.13
CA CYS A 130 -0.59 -3.83 1.80
C CYS A 130 -1.04 -5.06 0.96
N HIS A 131 -2.32 -5.43 1.00
CA HIS A 131 -2.82 -6.63 0.32
C HIS A 131 -3.13 -6.39 -1.16
N GLY A 132 -3.29 -7.49 -1.89
CA GLY A 132 -3.73 -7.48 -3.29
C GLY A 132 -5.24 -7.28 -3.42
N THR A 133 -5.71 -7.11 -4.66
CA THR A 133 -7.14 -7.16 -5.02
C THR A 133 -7.67 -8.60 -5.02
N LEU A 134 -8.99 -8.75 -5.09
CA LEU A 134 -9.64 -10.04 -5.31
C LEU A 134 -9.01 -10.79 -6.50
N GLY A 135 -8.72 -12.07 -6.30
CA GLY A 135 -8.00 -12.90 -7.26
C GLY A 135 -7.82 -14.32 -6.75
N ARG A 136 -6.59 -14.82 -6.83
CA ARG A 136 -6.20 -16.16 -6.39
C ARG A 136 -4.94 -16.09 -5.54
N GLY A 137 -4.83 -16.94 -4.53
CA GLY A 137 -3.64 -17.02 -3.67
C GLY A 137 -4.00 -17.03 -2.19
N VAL A 138 -3.88 -15.87 -1.53
CA VAL A 138 -3.97 -15.77 -0.07
C VAL A 138 -5.37 -15.37 0.37
N THR A 139 -5.83 -15.93 1.49
CA THR A 139 -7.11 -15.60 2.12
C THR A 139 -6.88 -15.08 3.54
N TYR A 140 -7.55 -13.99 3.89
CA TYR A 140 -7.49 -13.41 5.24
C TYR A 140 -8.83 -13.59 5.94
N GLY A 141 -8.80 -13.96 7.22
CA GLY A 141 -9.99 -14.27 8.01
C GLY A 141 -10.32 -13.24 9.10
N PRO A 142 -11.28 -13.58 10.00
CA PRO A 142 -11.74 -12.70 11.09
C PRO A 142 -10.64 -12.09 11.96
N PRO A 143 -9.54 -12.79 12.31
CA PRO A 143 -8.45 -12.18 13.08
C PRO A 143 -7.80 -10.97 12.39
N HIS A 144 -7.74 -10.97 11.05
CA HIS A 144 -7.18 -9.86 10.29
C HIS A 144 -8.16 -8.69 10.23
N VAL A 145 -9.46 -8.96 10.16
CA VAL A 145 -10.51 -7.93 10.21
C VAL A 145 -10.46 -7.18 11.53
N ALA A 146 -10.26 -7.89 12.65
CA ALA A 146 -10.16 -7.30 13.98
C ALA A 146 -9.03 -6.26 14.10
N ILE A 147 -7.95 -6.41 13.31
CA ILE A 147 -6.80 -5.50 13.29
C ILE A 147 -6.81 -4.50 12.14
N GLY A 148 -7.87 -4.46 11.32
CA GLY A 148 -8.08 -3.41 10.31
C GLY A 148 -8.14 -3.86 8.85
N PHE A 149 -8.11 -5.16 8.55
CA PHE A 149 -8.37 -5.66 7.20
C PHE A 149 -9.83 -5.43 6.79
N TRP A 150 -10.08 -5.14 5.50
CA TRP A 150 -11.41 -4.80 5.02
C TRP A 150 -12.35 -6.01 5.05
N SER A 151 -13.43 -5.91 5.83
CA SER A 151 -14.37 -7.01 6.12
C SER A 151 -15.01 -7.61 4.86
N ARG A 152 -15.26 -6.78 3.82
CA ARG A 152 -15.82 -7.20 2.52
C ARG A 152 -15.01 -8.28 1.82
N TRP A 153 -13.71 -8.37 2.13
CA TRP A 153 -12.78 -9.34 1.53
C TRP A 153 -12.36 -10.46 2.49
N SER A 154 -12.95 -10.52 3.69
CA SER A 154 -12.74 -11.62 4.63
C SER A 154 -13.18 -12.95 4.02
N GLY A 155 -12.33 -13.97 4.11
CA GLY A 155 -12.55 -15.30 3.54
C GLY A 155 -12.47 -15.37 2.01
N ARG A 156 -12.14 -14.27 1.33
CA ARG A 156 -12.05 -14.21 -0.14
C ARG A 156 -10.59 -14.24 -0.59
N ALA A 157 -10.32 -14.94 -1.69
CA ALA A 157 -8.96 -15.07 -2.21
C ALA A 157 -8.48 -13.76 -2.84
N LEU A 158 -7.27 -13.35 -2.47
CA LEU A 158 -6.57 -12.17 -2.97
C LEU A 158 -5.28 -12.57 -3.69
N TRP A 159 -4.85 -11.73 -4.63
CA TRP A 159 -3.52 -11.85 -5.21
C TRP A 159 -2.44 -11.73 -4.10
N PRO A 160 -1.45 -12.66 -4.05
CA PRO A 160 -0.45 -12.71 -3.00
C PRO A 160 0.68 -11.70 -3.26
N VAL A 161 0.31 -10.44 -3.50
CA VAL A 161 1.25 -9.38 -3.92
C VAL A 161 2.38 -9.19 -2.93
N GLN A 162 2.15 -9.36 -1.62
CA GLN A 162 3.20 -9.24 -0.62
C GLN A 162 4.25 -10.35 -0.75
N LEU A 163 3.81 -11.59 -0.95
CA LEU A 163 4.72 -12.74 -1.11
C LEU A 163 5.49 -12.64 -2.42
N ILE A 164 4.82 -12.26 -3.52
CA ILE A 164 5.48 -12.04 -4.81
C ILE A 164 6.52 -10.92 -4.68
N GLU A 165 6.20 -9.82 -3.99
CA GLU A 165 7.14 -8.72 -3.77
C GLU A 165 8.33 -9.13 -2.89
N ALA A 166 8.09 -9.94 -1.85
CA ALA A 166 9.16 -10.48 -1.01
C ALA A 166 10.10 -11.39 -1.82
N THR A 167 9.56 -12.31 -2.61
CA THR A 167 10.35 -13.21 -3.47
C THR A 167 11.12 -12.44 -4.53
N ALA A 168 10.47 -11.51 -5.22
CA ALA A 168 11.13 -10.69 -6.24
C ALA A 168 12.25 -9.81 -5.64
N SER A 169 12.00 -9.20 -4.48
CA SER A 169 13.02 -8.43 -3.75
C SER A 169 14.22 -9.30 -3.36
N GLY A 170 13.99 -10.51 -2.84
CA GLY A 170 15.05 -11.44 -2.49
C GLY A 170 15.87 -11.88 -3.72
N ALA A 171 15.20 -12.21 -4.83
CA ALA A 171 15.87 -12.53 -6.08
C ALA A 171 16.72 -11.35 -6.60
N LEU A 172 16.19 -10.13 -6.53
CA LEU A 172 16.93 -8.92 -6.93
C LEU A 172 18.15 -8.67 -6.04
N VAL A 173 18.06 -8.93 -4.72
CA VAL A 173 19.23 -8.87 -3.83
C VAL A 173 20.30 -9.86 -4.28
N LEU A 174 19.93 -11.11 -4.58
CA LEU A 174 20.89 -12.12 -5.04
C LEU A 174 21.57 -11.74 -6.36
N VAL A 175 20.80 -11.23 -7.33
CA VAL A 175 21.36 -10.76 -8.61
C VAL A 175 22.24 -9.53 -8.41
N ALA A 176 21.85 -8.60 -7.53
CA ALA A 176 22.64 -7.42 -7.20
C ALA A 176 23.98 -7.80 -6.53
N LEU A 177 23.96 -8.76 -5.61
CA LEU A 177 25.17 -9.31 -4.98
C LEU A 177 26.08 -10.00 -6.00
N ALA A 178 25.53 -10.76 -6.95
CA ALA A 178 26.32 -11.38 -8.02
C ALA A 178 26.95 -10.32 -8.95
N GLY A 179 26.27 -9.19 -9.16
CA GLY A 179 26.74 -8.05 -9.95
C GLY A 179 27.64 -7.06 -9.20
N SER A 180 27.98 -7.30 -7.94
CA SER A 180 28.65 -6.33 -7.07
C SER A 180 30.16 -6.20 -7.30
N ALA A 181 30.70 -6.74 -8.39
CA ALA A 181 32.13 -6.58 -8.68
C ALA A 181 32.46 -5.14 -9.09
N GLU A 182 31.55 -4.48 -9.79
CA GLU A 182 31.68 -3.11 -10.24
C GLU A 182 30.92 -2.16 -9.30
N PRO A 183 31.58 -1.12 -8.74
CA PRO A 183 30.90 -0.16 -7.86
C PRO A 183 29.68 0.46 -8.54
N GLY A 184 28.55 0.54 -7.83
CA GLY A 184 27.28 1.12 -8.27
C GLY A 184 26.39 0.17 -9.09
N ARG A 185 26.91 -0.99 -9.51
CA ARG A 185 26.17 -1.93 -10.36
C ARG A 185 25.08 -2.66 -9.58
N ALA A 186 25.34 -3.04 -8.33
CA ALA A 186 24.35 -3.70 -7.48
C ALA A 186 23.17 -2.76 -7.19
N ALA A 187 23.45 -1.48 -6.91
CA ALA A 187 22.46 -0.45 -6.70
C ALA A 187 21.57 -0.27 -7.94
N LEU A 188 22.16 -0.19 -9.15
CA LEU A 188 21.40 -0.07 -10.39
C LEU A 188 20.51 -1.28 -10.66
N ILE A 189 21.05 -2.50 -10.54
CA ILE A 189 20.31 -3.75 -10.75
C ILE A 189 19.09 -3.78 -9.85
N TYR A 190 19.30 -3.55 -8.54
CA TYR A 190 18.23 -3.62 -7.58
C TYR A 190 17.23 -2.48 -7.77
N ALA A 191 17.67 -1.23 -7.90
CA ALA A 191 16.78 -0.07 -8.00
C ALA A 191 15.89 -0.14 -9.26
N LEU A 192 16.46 -0.47 -10.41
CA LEU A 192 15.72 -0.61 -11.67
C LEU A 192 14.80 -1.83 -11.66
N GLY A 193 15.32 -2.98 -11.23
CA GLY A 193 14.53 -4.21 -11.13
C GLY A 193 13.36 -4.05 -10.18
N TYR A 194 13.59 -3.46 -9.01
CA TYR A 194 12.54 -3.20 -8.03
C TYR A 194 11.54 -2.15 -8.53
N ALA A 195 11.99 -1.08 -9.21
CA ALA A 195 11.08 -0.12 -9.83
C ALA A 195 10.12 -0.81 -10.81
N ALA A 196 10.62 -1.69 -11.67
CA ALA A 196 9.79 -2.45 -12.61
C ALA A 196 8.81 -3.39 -11.90
N VAL A 197 9.29 -4.22 -10.97
CA VAL A 197 8.46 -5.12 -10.15
C VAL A 197 7.35 -4.32 -9.44
N ARG A 198 7.74 -3.22 -8.81
CA ARG A 198 6.83 -2.39 -8.01
C ARG A 198 5.78 -1.70 -8.86
N PHE A 199 6.16 -1.24 -10.06
CA PHE A 199 5.23 -0.66 -11.03
C PHE A 199 4.14 -1.65 -11.44
N VAL A 200 4.53 -2.90 -11.74
CA VAL A 200 3.62 -3.98 -12.15
C VAL A 200 2.73 -4.44 -10.99
N LEU A 201 3.31 -4.69 -9.81
CA LEU A 201 2.55 -5.17 -8.66
C LEU A 201 1.48 -4.18 -8.19
N GLU A 202 1.66 -2.89 -8.45
CA GLU A 202 0.64 -1.88 -8.15
C GLU A 202 -0.67 -2.08 -8.92
N LEU A 203 -0.64 -2.75 -10.08
CA LEU A 203 -1.85 -3.09 -10.83
C LEU A 203 -2.77 -4.06 -10.06
N PHE A 204 -2.19 -4.83 -9.15
CA PHE A 204 -2.88 -5.87 -8.38
C PHE A 204 -3.11 -5.45 -6.93
N ARG A 205 -2.87 -4.18 -6.57
CA ARG A 205 -3.00 -3.67 -5.19
C ARG A 205 -4.43 -3.31 -4.83
N GLY A 206 -4.84 -3.71 -3.63
CA GLY A 206 -6.22 -3.55 -3.16
C GLY A 206 -6.39 -2.67 -1.93
N ASP A 207 -5.33 -2.07 -1.39
CA ASP A 207 -5.44 -1.23 -0.20
C ASP A 207 -5.93 0.19 -0.51
N GLY A 208 -6.99 0.64 0.19
CA GLY A 208 -7.72 1.88 -0.10
C GLY A 208 -7.06 3.19 0.34
N ALA A 209 -6.01 3.13 1.17
CA ALA A 209 -5.34 4.31 1.70
C ALA A 209 -4.25 4.90 0.79
N ARG A 210 -4.01 4.30 -0.39
CA ARG A 210 -2.97 4.77 -1.31
C ARG A 210 -3.39 6.04 -2.03
N PRO A 211 -2.54 7.07 -2.07
CA PRO A 211 -2.79 8.24 -2.90
C PRO A 211 -2.59 7.91 -4.39
N TYR A 212 -3.52 8.38 -5.21
CA TYR A 212 -3.47 8.34 -6.67
C TYR A 212 -3.43 9.77 -7.22
N THR A 213 -2.60 9.99 -8.24
CA THR A 213 -2.52 11.24 -9.00
C THR A 213 -2.51 10.90 -10.48
N LEU A 214 -3.40 11.54 -11.26
CA LEU A 214 -3.60 11.24 -12.69
C LEU A 214 -3.87 9.76 -12.98
N GLY A 215 -4.54 9.04 -12.08
CA GLY A 215 -4.83 7.61 -12.23
C GLY A 215 -3.67 6.65 -11.93
N LEU A 216 -2.47 7.16 -11.65
CA LEU A 216 -1.34 6.35 -11.17
C LEU A 216 -1.16 6.50 -9.67
N SER A 217 -0.70 5.44 -9.02
CA SER A 217 -0.40 5.54 -7.60
C SER A 217 0.93 6.26 -7.37
N GLN A 218 1.13 6.79 -6.17
CA GLN A 218 2.43 7.34 -5.75
C GLN A 218 3.60 6.35 -5.97
N ALA A 219 3.37 5.04 -5.81
CA ALA A 219 4.42 4.04 -6.00
C ALA A 219 4.81 3.87 -7.47
N GLN A 220 3.85 3.98 -8.40
CA GLN A 220 4.12 3.94 -9.83
C GLN A 220 4.90 5.19 -10.29
N TRP A 221 4.51 6.37 -9.79
CA TRP A 221 5.28 7.59 -10.04
C TRP A 221 6.70 7.48 -9.50
N MET A 222 6.87 6.95 -8.29
CA MET A 222 8.19 6.77 -7.71
C MET A 222 9.04 5.74 -8.45
N ALA A 223 8.43 4.67 -9.00
CA ALA A 223 9.11 3.72 -9.85
C ALA A 223 9.65 4.39 -11.14
N VAL A 224 8.83 5.22 -11.80
CA VAL A 224 9.26 5.99 -12.98
C VAL A 224 10.39 6.96 -12.60
N ALA A 225 10.24 7.71 -11.50
CA ALA A 225 11.25 8.64 -11.02
C ALA A 225 12.58 7.95 -10.68
N THR A 226 12.51 6.78 -10.04
CA THR A 226 13.71 5.97 -9.71
C THR A 226 14.41 5.50 -10.99
N ALA A 227 13.66 5.07 -12.00
CA ALA A 227 14.24 4.65 -13.27
C ALA A 227 14.92 5.80 -14.01
N ILE A 228 14.30 6.99 -14.03
CA ILE A 228 14.90 8.21 -14.57
C ILE A 228 16.17 8.58 -13.79
N ALA A 229 16.12 8.57 -12.47
CA ALA A 229 17.29 8.87 -11.62
C ALA A 229 18.45 7.90 -11.90
N CYS A 230 18.17 6.61 -12.10
CA CYS A 230 19.20 5.63 -12.50
C CYS A 230 19.77 5.91 -13.89
N ALA A 231 18.92 6.30 -14.85
CA ALA A 231 19.36 6.68 -16.21
C ALA A 231 20.23 7.94 -16.22
N VAL A 232 19.92 8.92 -15.37
CA VAL A 232 20.73 10.13 -15.20
C VAL A 232 22.05 9.81 -14.50
N TRP A 233 22.02 8.99 -13.44
CA TRP A 233 23.21 8.64 -12.67
C TRP A 233 24.21 7.81 -13.48
N ARG A 234 23.73 6.81 -14.23
CA ARG A 234 24.54 5.96 -15.12
C ARG A 234 23.88 5.81 -16.49
N PRO A 235 24.12 6.78 -17.41
CA PRO A 235 23.55 6.74 -18.74
C PRO A 235 24.04 5.51 -19.52
N SER A 236 23.10 4.72 -20.01
CA SER A 236 23.35 3.58 -20.89
C SER A 236 22.09 3.27 -21.70
N CYS A 237 22.22 2.46 -22.75
CA CYS A 237 21.04 2.00 -23.50
C CYS A 237 20.06 1.22 -22.61
N VAL A 238 20.56 0.48 -21.62
CA VAL A 238 19.73 -0.32 -20.70
C VAL A 238 18.97 0.58 -19.73
N THR A 239 19.67 1.49 -19.05
CA THR A 239 19.05 2.38 -18.05
C THR A 239 18.08 3.37 -18.71
N GLY A 240 18.47 3.94 -19.86
CA GLY A 240 17.59 4.79 -20.67
C GLY A 240 16.39 4.03 -21.24
N GLY A 241 16.60 2.82 -21.77
CA GLY A 241 15.54 1.97 -22.30
C GLY A 241 14.50 1.60 -21.23
N LEU A 242 14.93 1.19 -20.04
CA LEU A 242 14.01 0.88 -18.93
C LEU A 242 13.24 2.10 -18.44
N ALA A 243 13.88 3.27 -18.34
CA ALA A 243 13.19 4.51 -18.00
C ALA A 243 12.14 4.88 -19.05
N ALA A 244 12.45 4.73 -20.34
CA ALA A 244 11.51 4.96 -21.43
C ALA A 244 10.34 3.95 -21.41
N VAL A 245 10.60 2.66 -21.16
CA VAL A 245 9.56 1.64 -21.04
C VAL A 245 8.61 1.95 -19.87
N LEU A 246 9.13 2.31 -18.70
CA LEU A 246 8.28 2.66 -17.55
C LEU A 246 7.52 3.97 -17.77
N GLY A 247 8.14 4.97 -18.40
CA GLY A 247 7.47 6.23 -18.74
C GLY A 247 6.34 6.05 -19.77
N THR A 248 6.58 5.27 -20.82
CA THR A 248 5.55 4.95 -21.82
C THR A 248 4.43 4.09 -21.23
N ALA A 249 4.76 3.09 -20.41
CA ALA A 249 3.78 2.29 -19.68
C ALA A 249 2.94 3.15 -18.73
N ALA A 250 3.54 4.13 -18.05
CA ALA A 250 2.83 5.10 -17.22
C ALA A 250 1.82 5.91 -18.03
N GLY A 251 2.24 6.51 -19.16
CA GLY A 251 1.36 7.27 -20.04
C GLY A 251 0.20 6.44 -20.59
N ALA A 252 0.48 5.23 -21.07
CA ALA A 252 -0.56 4.30 -21.54
C ALA A 252 -1.54 3.92 -20.42
N LEU A 253 -1.02 3.70 -19.21
CA LEU A 253 -1.83 3.32 -18.07
C LEU A 253 -2.73 4.45 -17.58
N VAL A 254 -2.27 5.71 -17.60
CA VAL A 254 -3.11 6.90 -17.32
C VAL A 254 -4.34 6.91 -18.24
N LEU A 255 -4.11 6.77 -19.55
CA LEU A 255 -5.18 6.77 -20.56
C LEU A 255 -6.17 5.61 -20.36
N TRP A 256 -5.66 4.41 -20.06
CA TRP A 256 -6.50 3.23 -19.83
C TRP A 256 -7.30 3.33 -18.53
N ARG A 257 -6.69 3.86 -17.46
CA ARG A 257 -7.26 3.89 -16.11
C ARG A 257 -8.38 4.89 -15.92
N HIS A 258 -8.39 5.98 -16.70
CA HIS A 258 -9.53 6.91 -16.74
C HIS A 258 -10.87 6.21 -17.04
N ARG A 259 -10.87 5.05 -17.71
CA ARG A 259 -12.09 4.27 -17.97
C ARG A 259 -12.50 3.32 -16.83
N ARG A 260 -11.70 3.20 -15.77
CA ARG A 260 -11.88 2.23 -14.67
C ARG A 260 -11.76 2.86 -13.28
N GLU A 261 -11.83 4.18 -13.18
CA GLU A 261 -11.70 4.93 -11.92
C GLU A 261 -12.70 4.50 -10.85
N LEU A 262 -13.91 4.08 -11.25
CA LEU A 262 -14.92 3.53 -10.33
C LEU A 262 -14.48 2.24 -9.62
N LEU A 263 -13.58 1.45 -10.21
CA LEU A 263 -13.10 0.18 -9.65
C LEU A 263 -11.84 0.36 -8.78
N PHE A 264 -11.39 1.59 -8.58
CA PHE A 264 -10.17 1.84 -7.81
C PHE A 264 -10.40 1.56 -6.32
N PRO A 265 -9.40 1.01 -5.61
CA PRO A 265 -9.56 0.70 -4.19
C PRO A 265 -10.06 1.89 -3.35
N PRO A 266 -9.55 3.14 -3.47
CA PRO A 266 -10.09 4.26 -2.71
C PRO A 266 -11.59 4.49 -2.92
N HIS A 267 -12.07 4.38 -4.17
CA HIS A 267 -13.50 4.53 -4.48
C HIS A 267 -14.32 3.34 -3.95
N LEU A 268 -13.81 2.11 -4.00
CA LEU A 268 -14.50 0.96 -3.42
C LEU A 268 -14.72 1.12 -1.91
N PHE A 269 -13.72 1.64 -1.18
CA PHE A 269 -13.84 1.92 0.26
C PHE A 269 -14.75 3.13 0.54
N GLU A 270 -14.76 4.14 -0.33
CA GLU A 270 -15.71 5.25 -0.24
C GLU A 270 -17.15 4.80 -0.47
N LEU A 271 -17.37 4.01 -1.51
CA LEU A 271 -18.67 3.43 -1.85
C LEU A 271 -19.21 2.55 -0.73
N ASP A 272 -18.35 1.73 -0.13
CA ASP A 272 -18.71 0.93 1.03
C ASP A 272 -19.12 1.80 2.23
N ARG A 273 -18.37 2.87 2.52
CA ARG A 273 -18.75 3.83 3.57
C ARG A 273 -20.09 4.52 3.26
N ALA A 274 -20.34 4.89 2.00
CA ALA A 274 -21.59 5.49 1.58
C ALA A 274 -22.78 4.52 1.76
N LEU A 275 -22.59 3.23 1.45
CA LEU A 275 -23.58 2.19 1.68
C LEU A 275 -23.88 1.96 3.17
N HIS A 276 -22.86 2.04 4.04
CA HIS A 276 -23.07 1.96 5.49
C HIS A 276 -23.77 3.21 6.05
N ALA A 277 -23.46 4.39 5.52
CA ALA A 277 -24.08 5.65 5.95
C ALA A 277 -25.53 5.79 5.49
N ALA A 278 -25.88 5.20 4.33
CA ALA A 278 -27.21 5.26 3.75
C ALA A 278 -28.34 4.73 4.63
N GLY A 279 -28.03 3.89 5.64
CA GLY A 279 -29.04 3.35 6.55
C GLY A 279 -30.21 2.72 5.79
N ASP A 280 -31.43 2.88 6.33
CA ASP A 280 -32.67 2.52 5.61
C ASP A 280 -33.21 3.76 4.87
N GLY A 281 -32.75 3.94 3.64
CA GLY A 281 -33.32 4.85 2.65
C GLY A 281 -32.68 6.24 2.49
N GLN A 282 -31.61 6.58 3.21
CA GLN A 282 -30.88 7.82 2.94
C GLN A 282 -30.01 7.67 1.69
N ARG A 283 -29.99 8.71 0.86
CA ARG A 283 -29.17 8.76 -0.35
C ARG A 283 -27.81 9.38 -0.05
N HIS A 284 -26.74 8.66 -0.34
CA HIS A 284 -25.37 9.18 -0.28
C HIS A 284 -24.73 9.14 -1.66
N THR A 285 -23.81 10.07 -1.93
CA THR A 285 -23.10 10.15 -3.21
C THR A 285 -21.60 10.14 -2.97
N THR A 286 -20.87 9.32 -3.73
CA THR A 286 -19.41 9.27 -3.68
C THR A 286 -18.78 10.45 -4.42
N SER A 287 -17.49 10.69 -4.20
CA SER A 287 -16.68 11.70 -4.89
C SER A 287 -16.68 11.56 -6.42
N LEU A 288 -16.90 10.36 -6.94
CA LEU A 288 -17.02 10.08 -8.38
C LEU A 288 -18.46 10.14 -8.89
N GLY A 289 -19.41 10.62 -8.08
CA GLY A 289 -20.79 10.83 -8.48
C GLY A 289 -21.63 9.55 -8.53
N VAL A 290 -21.24 8.49 -7.82
CA VAL A 290 -22.08 7.29 -7.65
C VAL A 290 -22.99 7.51 -6.46
N ALA A 291 -24.29 7.59 -6.70
CA ALA A 291 -25.29 7.68 -5.67
C ALA A 291 -25.77 6.28 -5.26
N VAL A 292 -25.87 6.06 -3.96
CA VAL A 292 -26.34 4.83 -3.33
C VAL A 292 -27.41 5.11 -2.28
N SER A 293 -28.39 4.23 -2.19
CA SER A 293 -29.30 4.08 -1.06
C SER A 293 -29.46 2.60 -0.74
N CYS A 294 -29.86 2.26 0.49
CA CYS A 294 -30.09 0.88 0.90
C CYS A 294 -31.47 0.79 1.55
N HIS A 295 -32.22 -0.26 1.24
CA HIS A 295 -33.53 -0.54 1.84
C HIS A 295 -33.58 -1.99 2.29
N ILE A 296 -34.18 -2.26 3.45
CA ILE A 296 -34.45 -3.63 3.87
C ILE A 296 -35.82 -4.05 3.37
N LEU A 297 -35.85 -5.11 2.55
CA LEU A 297 -37.07 -5.67 2.01
C LEU A 297 -37.81 -6.50 3.06
N PRO A 298 -39.15 -6.70 2.92
CA PRO A 298 -39.94 -7.49 3.86
C PRO A 298 -39.48 -8.95 4.01
N ASP A 299 -38.81 -9.49 3.00
CA ASP A 299 -38.22 -10.84 3.02
C ASP A 299 -36.83 -10.89 3.71
N GLY A 300 -36.38 -9.77 4.26
CA GLY A 300 -35.10 -9.63 4.97
C GLY A 300 -33.89 -9.40 4.06
N ARG A 301 -34.05 -9.36 2.72
CA ARG A 301 -32.98 -8.99 1.81
C ARG A 301 -32.68 -7.50 1.89
N ALA A 302 -31.44 -7.11 1.63
CA ALA A 302 -31.09 -5.70 1.45
C ALA A 302 -31.08 -5.35 -0.03
N ASP A 303 -31.87 -4.35 -0.42
CA ASP A 303 -31.85 -3.75 -1.75
C ASP A 303 -30.95 -2.49 -1.72
N SER A 304 -29.75 -2.62 -2.28
CA SER A 304 -28.86 -1.48 -2.49
C SER A 304 -29.09 -0.92 -3.89
N ILE A 305 -29.61 0.31 -3.97
CA ILE A 305 -29.92 1.00 -5.22
C ILE A 305 -28.74 1.85 -5.63
N PHE A 306 -28.27 1.68 -6.86
CA PHE A 306 -27.13 2.36 -7.44
C PHE A 306 -27.56 3.23 -8.62
N SER A 307 -27.05 4.46 -8.70
CA SER A 307 -27.25 5.35 -9.85
C SER A 307 -26.04 6.27 -10.05
N SER A 308 -25.73 6.62 -11.29
CA SER A 308 -24.68 7.61 -11.60
C SER A 308 -24.81 8.15 -13.01
N ASN A 309 -24.37 9.40 -13.20
CA ASN A 309 -24.16 10.00 -14.53
C ASN A 309 -22.72 9.83 -15.02
N HIS A 310 -21.91 9.03 -14.33
CA HIS A 310 -20.51 8.79 -14.70
C HIS A 310 -20.41 8.20 -16.11
N ARG A 311 -19.47 8.67 -16.94
CA ARG A 311 -19.31 8.24 -18.35
C ARG A 311 -19.13 6.72 -18.56
N CYS A 312 -18.63 6.03 -17.54
CA CYS A 312 -18.41 4.57 -17.55
C CYS A 312 -19.55 3.78 -16.88
N TRP A 313 -20.65 4.45 -16.53
CA TRP A 313 -21.80 3.82 -15.89
C TRP A 313 -22.49 2.87 -16.86
N SER A 314 -22.67 1.62 -16.41
CA SER A 314 -23.33 0.56 -17.17
C SER A 314 -23.67 -0.58 -16.22
N GLU A 315 -24.60 -1.44 -16.62
CA GLU A 315 -24.91 -2.66 -15.86
C GLU A 315 -23.66 -3.51 -15.61
N ALA A 316 -22.80 -3.66 -16.64
CA ALA A 316 -21.55 -4.40 -16.52
C ALA A 316 -20.58 -3.77 -15.49
N MET A 317 -20.56 -2.44 -15.37
CA MET A 317 -19.75 -1.76 -14.36
C MET A 317 -20.30 -2.00 -12.95
N VAL A 318 -21.62 -1.86 -12.75
CA VAL A 318 -22.25 -2.10 -11.45
C VAL A 318 -22.09 -3.56 -11.03
N ARG A 319 -22.22 -4.51 -11.96
CA ARG A 319 -21.93 -5.93 -11.69
C ARG A 319 -20.51 -6.13 -11.17
N ARG A 320 -19.52 -5.43 -11.74
CA ARG A 320 -18.13 -5.48 -11.26
C ARG A 320 -17.97 -4.84 -9.88
N LEU A 321 -18.60 -3.69 -9.63
CA LEU A 321 -18.61 -3.03 -8.32
C LEU A 321 -19.23 -3.94 -7.25
N ALA A 322 -20.41 -4.48 -7.53
CA ALA A 322 -21.13 -5.40 -6.65
C ALA A 322 -20.29 -6.64 -6.35
N HIS A 323 -19.61 -7.22 -7.34
CA HIS A 323 -18.68 -8.33 -7.11
C HIS A 323 -17.50 -7.96 -6.20
N GLN A 324 -17.01 -6.73 -6.21
CA GLN A 324 -15.96 -6.30 -5.27
C GLN A 324 -16.47 -6.22 -3.83
N LEU A 325 -17.74 -5.85 -3.64
CA LEU A 325 -18.34 -5.62 -2.32
C LEU A 325 -18.94 -6.90 -1.72
N TRP A 326 -19.62 -7.72 -2.53
CA TRP A 326 -20.36 -8.89 -2.05
C TRP A 326 -19.93 -10.17 -2.78
N PRO A 327 -19.89 -11.32 -2.07
CA PRO A 327 -19.58 -12.61 -2.68
C PRO A 327 -20.75 -13.16 -3.52
N ALA A 328 -21.99 -12.81 -3.18
CA ALA A 328 -23.20 -13.20 -3.89
C ALA A 328 -24.18 -12.01 -3.86
N PHE A 329 -24.80 -11.73 -5.00
CA PHE A 329 -25.78 -10.68 -5.19
C PHE A 329 -26.63 -11.00 -6.43
N GLU A 330 -27.84 -10.46 -6.46
CA GLU A 330 -28.69 -10.43 -7.65
C GLU A 330 -28.72 -8.99 -8.18
N LEU A 331 -28.61 -8.82 -9.49
CA LEU A 331 -28.64 -7.50 -10.13
C LEU A 331 -29.94 -7.37 -10.93
N VAL A 332 -30.77 -6.39 -10.56
CA VAL A 332 -32.06 -6.14 -11.18
C VAL A 332 -32.07 -4.72 -11.77
N PRO A 333 -32.39 -4.54 -13.07
CA PRO A 333 -32.52 -3.22 -13.64
C PRO A 333 -33.73 -2.48 -13.05
N GLY A 334 -33.53 -1.22 -12.67
CA GLY A 334 -34.60 -0.37 -12.18
C GLY A 334 -35.54 0.09 -13.30
N ARG A 335 -36.71 0.60 -12.92
CA ARG A 335 -37.69 1.14 -13.89
C ARG A 335 -37.19 2.39 -14.61
N MET A 336 -36.28 3.13 -13.98
CA MET A 336 -35.63 4.31 -14.58
C MET A 336 -34.28 3.91 -15.19
N ALA A 337 -34.02 4.41 -16.40
CA ALA A 337 -32.75 4.18 -17.07
C ALA A 337 -31.57 4.67 -16.20
N GLY A 338 -30.56 3.81 -16.04
CA GLY A 338 -29.36 4.11 -15.24
C GLY A 338 -29.49 3.80 -13.74
N VAL A 339 -30.66 3.38 -13.26
CA VAL A 339 -30.86 2.87 -11.89
C VAL A 339 -30.73 1.35 -11.87
N LEU A 340 -29.93 0.83 -10.95
CA LEU A 340 -29.65 -0.60 -10.83
C LEU A 340 -29.80 -1.03 -9.36
N HIS A 341 -30.57 -2.09 -9.12
CA HIS A 341 -30.81 -2.67 -7.81
C HIS A 341 -29.85 -3.85 -7.60
N VAL A 342 -29.16 -3.85 -6.46
CA VAL A 342 -28.26 -4.93 -6.03
C VAL A 342 -28.87 -5.57 -4.80
N LEU A 343 -29.53 -6.71 -4.99
CA LEU A 343 -30.18 -7.45 -3.91
C LEU A 343 -29.18 -8.38 -3.23
N ILE A 344 -29.15 -8.33 -1.90
CA ILE A 344 -28.20 -9.07 -1.06
C ILE A 344 -28.99 -9.91 -0.06
N GLU A 345 -28.64 -11.19 0.02
CA GLU A 345 -29.25 -12.17 0.94
C GLU A 345 -29.11 -11.78 2.42
N PRO A 346 -30.08 -12.15 3.28
CA PRO A 346 -30.02 -11.89 4.72
C PRO A 346 -28.74 -12.50 5.33
N GLY A 347 -28.08 -11.77 6.24
CA GLY A 347 -26.86 -12.22 6.92
C GLY A 347 -25.57 -12.16 6.10
N LYS A 348 -25.63 -11.82 4.79
CA LYS A 348 -24.45 -11.51 3.95
C LYS A 348 -24.23 -10.01 3.75
N VAL A 349 -25.12 -9.21 4.31
CA VAL A 349 -24.99 -7.78 4.37
C VAL A 349 -23.97 -7.47 5.46
N GLY A 350 -22.79 -6.97 5.10
CA GLY A 350 -21.79 -6.48 6.06
C GLY A 350 -22.26 -5.30 6.94
N LEU A 351 -23.54 -4.92 6.85
CA LEU A 351 -24.23 -4.12 7.84
C LEU A 351 -24.44 -5.01 9.07
N SER A 352 -23.43 -5.10 9.92
CA SER A 352 -23.60 -5.66 11.26
C SER A 352 -24.65 -4.82 11.99
N THR A 353 -25.87 -5.33 12.12
CA THR A 353 -26.74 -4.97 13.24
C THR A 353 -25.98 -5.34 14.51
N PRO A 354 -25.73 -4.41 15.45
CA PRO A 354 -25.13 -4.77 16.72
C PRO A 354 -26.05 -5.78 17.42
N ALA A 355 -25.46 -6.85 17.96
CA ALA A 355 -26.20 -7.87 18.70
C ALA A 355 -26.97 -7.20 19.86
N PRO A 356 -28.24 -7.58 20.11
CA PRO A 356 -29.02 -7.02 21.21
C PRO A 356 -28.30 -7.27 22.53
N GLY A 357 -27.92 -6.20 23.23
CA GLY A 357 -27.20 -6.26 24.51
C GLY A 357 -25.74 -5.80 24.49
N THR A 358 -25.19 -5.43 23.32
CA THR A 358 -23.89 -4.74 23.27
C THR A 358 -24.12 -3.24 23.45
N PRO A 359 -23.50 -2.56 24.45
CA PRO A 359 -23.65 -1.12 24.57
C PRO A 359 -23.14 -0.45 23.29
N PRO A 360 -23.81 0.62 22.81
CA PRO A 360 -23.34 1.37 21.65
C PRO A 360 -21.90 1.80 21.90
N ALA A 361 -21.04 1.61 20.90
CA ALA A 361 -19.74 2.28 20.91
C ALA A 361 -20.01 3.78 21.09
N PRO A 362 -19.29 4.48 21.98
CA PRO A 362 -19.56 5.88 22.26
C PRO A 362 -19.56 6.66 20.95
N ASP A 363 -20.60 7.45 20.74
CA ASP A 363 -20.73 8.33 19.59
C ASP A 363 -19.43 9.11 19.41
N PRO A 364 -18.88 9.23 18.18
CA PRO A 364 -17.81 10.16 17.94
C PRO A 364 -18.33 11.56 18.28
N ALA A 365 -17.75 12.15 19.33
CA ALA A 365 -18.08 13.49 19.78
C ALA A 365 -18.08 14.46 18.58
N PRO A 366 -19.04 15.41 18.52
CA PRO A 366 -19.11 16.36 17.43
C PRO A 366 -17.78 17.11 17.30
N PRO A 367 -17.38 17.49 16.07
CA PRO A 367 -16.11 18.18 15.84
C PRO A 367 -16.05 19.48 16.64
N ALA A 368 -15.01 19.62 17.48
CA ALA A 368 -14.67 20.83 18.23
C ALA A 368 -14.17 21.99 17.33
N SER A 369 -14.63 22.07 16.08
CA SER A 369 -14.32 23.16 15.15
C SER A 369 -15.56 23.99 14.77
N ALA A 370 -16.72 23.76 15.38
CA ALA A 370 -17.92 24.57 15.16
C ALA A 370 -18.22 25.60 16.28
N ALA A 371 -17.26 25.86 17.19
CA ALA A 371 -17.46 26.78 18.32
C ALA A 371 -16.42 27.92 18.41
N LEU A 372 -15.57 28.11 17.39
CA LEU A 372 -14.54 29.17 17.40
C LEU A 372 -14.61 30.12 16.19
N GLU A 373 -15.66 30.06 15.38
CA GLU A 373 -15.87 31.00 14.26
C GLU A 373 -16.92 32.09 14.57
N HIS A 374 -17.22 32.32 15.86
CA HIS A 374 -18.09 33.40 16.30
C HIS A 374 -17.44 34.42 17.27
N GLN A 375 -16.13 34.37 17.50
CA GLN A 375 -15.41 35.45 18.19
C GLN A 375 -14.00 35.67 17.62
N ARG A 376 -13.89 36.77 16.88
CA ARG A 376 -12.71 37.48 16.34
C ARG A 376 -12.30 37.19 14.91
#